data_AF-A0AAD8PAN5-F1
#
_entry.id   AF-A0AAD8PAN5-F1
#
_cell.length_a   1.000
_cell.length_b   1.000
_cell.length_c   1.000
_cell.angle_alpha   90.00
_cell.angle_beta   90.00
_cell.angle_gamma   90.00
#
_symmetry.space_group_name_H-M   'P 1'
#
loop_
_entity.id
_entity.type
_entity.pdbx_description
1 polymer ?
#
loop_
_entity_poly.entity_id
_entity_poly.type
_entity_poly.pdbx_seq_one_letter_code
_entity_poly.pdbx_strand_id
1 'polypeptide(L)'
;MSTNNDQSQLQNGDGKHDPDSNVIPLSPEKNVDRSPKLNQPIRINDSPKDSTNVDLERKQPKIIGLRQNEGRRTANMRELLNDLKNDFSNDNSPSSVVSTPHSSRESKHHNEENSVVMDLINSITSSDEGRSRQRMLKFAAKRYASAIERNPEDYDALYNWALVLQECADNVHSDANSHTKDALLEEACKKYDEATQLNPALNDAYYNWAIAMSDRAKLHGRTKEAEALWKQATKNYGKTVQLNWNSPQALNNWGLALQELSAIVPAREKQTIVKTAISKFRAAIQLQFDFHRAIYNLGTVLYGLAEDTSRTGILVIGNEISSNELYSQSAFYIAAAHALKPNYSVYTSALKLVRSMLPLPYLKVGYLTVPPVENPVAPHCDWKRFQFVLNHEELQQIYDDEGKTNDRPALRVDIPDIISVTVCSDLTLPPGPSICIYTIHGPIFLIADTWEYLDSWIDALRLVYTVFARGKTDVLAALITG
;
A
#
# COMPACT_ATOMS: atom_id res chain seq x y z
N MET A 1 -22.10 32.52 -76.50
CA MET A 1 -23.55 32.27 -76.37
C MET A 1 -23.84 32.12 -74.88
N SER A 2 -24.40 33.19 -74.31
CA SER A 2 -25.40 33.29 -73.24
C SER A 2 -25.35 32.33 -72.04
N THR A 3 -25.39 32.74 -70.76
CA THR A 3 -25.63 34.07 -70.14
C THR A 3 -25.36 34.03 -68.62
N ASN A 4 -24.74 35.12 -68.11
CA ASN A 4 -25.02 35.87 -66.87
C ASN A 4 -24.39 35.50 -65.49
N ASN A 5 -23.28 36.21 -65.21
CA ASN A 5 -23.07 37.29 -64.22
C ASN A 5 -23.27 37.09 -62.70
N ASP A 6 -22.14 37.01 -62.00
CA ASP A 6 -21.47 38.06 -61.18
C ASP A 6 -22.21 38.92 -60.13
N GLN A 7 -21.69 38.77 -58.90
CA GLN A 7 -21.15 39.77 -57.95
C GLN A 7 -21.93 41.04 -57.57
N SER A 8 -22.00 41.30 -56.25
CA SER A 8 -21.84 42.66 -55.70
C SER A 8 -21.25 42.70 -54.26
N GLN A 9 -20.04 43.27 -54.18
CA GLN A 9 -19.54 44.36 -53.31
C GLN A 9 -19.53 44.27 -51.75
N LEU A 10 -18.32 44.07 -51.22
CA LEU A 10 -17.42 45.00 -50.48
C LEU A 10 -17.92 46.00 -49.40
N GLN A 11 -17.26 45.85 -48.22
CA GLN A 11 -16.52 46.83 -47.39
C GLN A 11 -17.17 47.73 -46.30
N ASN A 12 -16.62 47.52 -45.10
CA ASN A 12 -16.09 48.45 -44.08
C ASN A 12 -17.01 49.39 -43.27
N GLY A 13 -16.81 49.33 -41.94
CA GLY A 13 -17.20 50.37 -40.99
C GLY A 13 -16.72 50.04 -39.56
N ASP A 14 -15.65 50.70 -39.12
CA ASP A 14 -15.12 50.76 -37.75
C ASP A 14 -16.09 51.44 -36.76
N GLY A 15 -16.01 51.13 -35.45
CA GLY A 15 -16.52 52.02 -34.41
C GLY A 15 -16.76 51.40 -33.02
N LYS A 16 -15.95 51.82 -32.04
CA LYS A 16 -15.99 51.53 -30.59
C LYS A 16 -17.30 51.94 -29.88
N HIS A 17 -17.68 51.22 -28.80
CA HIS A 17 -17.98 51.73 -27.44
C HIS A 17 -18.86 50.74 -26.60
N ASP A 18 -18.39 50.33 -25.43
CA ASP A 18 -19.18 49.95 -24.22
C ASP A 18 -19.64 51.25 -23.49
N PRO A 19 -20.57 51.29 -22.49
CA PRO A 19 -20.98 50.25 -21.51
C PRO A 19 -22.49 50.27 -21.05
N ASP A 20 -22.76 49.56 -19.95
CA ASP A 20 -23.76 49.81 -18.88
C ASP A 20 -25.05 48.96 -18.73
N SER A 21 -25.00 48.12 -17.66
CA SER A 21 -25.94 47.96 -16.53
C SER A 21 -27.45 47.74 -16.76
N ASN A 22 -27.98 46.67 -16.15
CA ASN A 22 -29.21 46.79 -15.35
C ASN A 22 -29.36 45.67 -14.29
N VAL A 23 -30.04 46.05 -13.22
CA VAL A 23 -29.99 45.55 -11.83
C VAL A 23 -31.43 45.20 -11.39
N ILE A 24 -31.64 43.96 -10.86
CA ILE A 24 -32.50 43.51 -9.69
C ILE A 24 -34.04 43.78 -9.83
N PRO A 25 -35.05 42.97 -9.31
CA PRO A 25 -35.07 42.37 -7.96
C PRO A 25 -35.91 41.10 -7.59
N LEU A 26 -35.47 40.50 -6.46
CA LEU A 26 -36.18 40.01 -5.23
C LEU A 26 -37.18 38.83 -5.18
N SER A 27 -36.91 37.98 -4.17
CA SER A 27 -37.52 36.77 -3.58
C SER A 27 -38.93 36.97 -2.92
N PRO A 28 -39.62 35.97 -2.28
CA PRO A 28 -39.17 35.28 -1.02
C PRO A 28 -39.68 33.83 -0.68
N GLU A 29 -39.01 33.22 0.32
CA GLU A 29 -39.48 32.27 1.38
C GLU A 29 -39.93 30.82 1.00
N LYS A 30 -39.58 29.73 1.72
CA LYS A 30 -39.49 29.51 3.19
C LYS A 30 -38.72 28.21 3.57
N ASN A 31 -38.02 28.31 4.71
CA ASN A 31 -37.43 27.33 5.65
C ASN A 31 -37.92 25.87 5.67
N VAL A 32 -37.02 24.90 5.97
CA VAL A 32 -36.92 24.16 7.25
C VAL A 32 -35.51 23.57 7.41
N ASP A 33 -34.98 23.77 8.63
CA ASP A 33 -33.66 23.47 9.16
C ASP A 33 -33.69 22.17 10.00
N ARG A 34 -32.62 21.35 9.97
CA ARG A 34 -32.12 20.58 11.12
C ARG A 34 -30.79 19.87 10.83
N SER A 35 -29.73 20.39 11.44
CA SER A 35 -28.47 19.70 11.75
C SER A 35 -28.50 19.19 13.21
N PRO A 36 -27.73 18.15 13.61
CA PRO A 36 -27.35 17.95 15.00
C PRO A 36 -25.87 18.29 15.26
N LYS A 37 -25.61 19.12 16.27
CA LYS A 37 -24.28 19.45 16.81
C LYS A 37 -23.97 18.65 18.11
N LEU A 38 -22.75 18.10 18.14
CA LEU A 38 -21.74 17.95 19.21
C LEU A 38 -22.07 17.84 20.72
N ASN A 39 -21.40 16.83 21.33
CA ASN A 39 -20.77 16.70 22.66
C ASN A 39 -20.89 17.83 23.70
N GLN A 40 -20.99 17.43 24.98
CA GLN A 40 -20.32 18.04 26.15
C GLN A 40 -20.30 17.08 27.38
N PRO A 41 -19.51 17.36 28.46
CA PRO A 41 -18.61 16.39 29.12
C PRO A 41 -19.01 16.01 30.56
N ILE A 42 -18.29 15.07 31.18
CA ILE A 42 -18.36 14.82 32.64
C ILE A 42 -16.93 14.80 33.21
N ARG A 43 -16.72 15.53 34.32
CA ARG A 43 -15.43 15.66 35.01
C ARG A 43 -15.62 15.51 36.54
N ILE A 44 -14.66 14.77 37.13
CA ILE A 44 -13.99 14.83 38.47
C ILE A 44 -14.65 14.30 39.77
N ASN A 45 -13.99 13.34 40.46
CA ASN A 45 -13.12 13.59 41.64
C ASN A 45 -12.62 12.30 42.37
N ASP A 46 -11.30 12.12 42.36
CA ASP A 46 -10.29 11.68 43.36
C ASP A 46 -10.57 10.90 44.69
N SER A 47 -9.80 9.80 44.81
CA SER A 47 -8.89 9.40 45.93
C SER A 47 -9.35 8.39 47.03
N PRO A 48 -8.40 7.67 47.69
CA PRO A 48 -8.50 6.23 48.01
C PRO A 48 -8.67 5.90 49.50
N LYS A 49 -8.99 4.63 49.85
CA LYS A 49 -8.79 4.06 51.21
C LYS A 49 -8.80 2.53 51.27
N ASP A 50 -7.98 2.05 52.21
CA ASP A 50 -7.57 0.68 52.54
C ASP A 50 -8.66 -0.33 52.97
N SER A 51 -8.25 -1.61 52.88
CA SER A 51 -8.31 -2.66 53.92
C SER A 51 -9.23 -3.89 53.75
N THR A 52 -8.54 -5.04 53.77
CA THR A 52 -8.82 -6.32 54.46
C THR A 52 -9.85 -7.33 53.94
N ASN A 53 -9.30 -8.47 53.49
CA ASN A 53 -9.67 -9.88 53.71
C ASN A 53 -11.02 -10.19 54.36
N VAL A 54 -11.85 -11.00 53.68
CA VAL A 54 -12.46 -12.23 54.24
C VAL A 54 -12.68 -13.24 53.10
N ASP A 55 -12.13 -14.45 53.30
CA ASP A 55 -12.34 -15.68 52.54
C ASP A 55 -13.82 -16.09 52.47
N LEU A 56 -14.26 -16.61 51.32
CA LEU A 56 -15.34 -17.60 51.25
C LEU A 56 -15.20 -18.43 49.97
N GLU A 57 -14.69 -19.65 50.15
CA GLU A 57 -14.60 -20.71 49.15
C GLU A 57 -15.96 -21.00 48.47
N ARG A 58 -15.98 -21.09 47.14
CA ARG A 58 -16.91 -21.97 46.39
C ARG A 58 -16.40 -22.25 44.97
N LYS A 59 -15.71 -23.39 44.85
CA LYS A 59 -15.54 -24.31 43.70
C LYS A 59 -15.83 -23.75 42.29
N GLN A 60 -14.77 -23.48 41.53
CA GLN A 60 -14.77 -23.33 40.07
C GLN A 60 -14.69 -24.69 39.36
N PRO A 61 -15.38 -24.90 38.21
CA PRO A 61 -15.05 -25.96 37.26
C PRO A 61 -13.85 -25.56 36.38
N LYS A 62 -12.92 -26.51 36.19
CA LYS A 62 -11.70 -26.38 35.37
C LYS A 62 -12.04 -26.16 33.89
N ILE A 63 -11.64 -25.02 33.33
CA ILE A 63 -11.50 -24.79 31.89
C ILE A 63 -10.00 -24.64 31.62
N ILE A 64 -9.46 -25.55 30.81
CA ILE A 64 -8.04 -25.63 30.47
C ILE A 64 -7.77 -24.70 29.27
N GLY A 65 -6.94 -23.67 29.50
CA GLY A 65 -5.89 -23.26 28.57
C GLY A 65 -6.27 -22.45 27.32
N LEU A 66 -6.56 -21.17 27.50
CA LEU A 66 -6.30 -20.13 26.52
C LEU A 66 -4.78 -20.02 26.27
N ARG A 67 -4.33 -20.07 25.01
CA ARG A 67 -3.08 -19.42 24.59
C ARG A 67 -3.42 -18.15 23.82
N GLN A 68 -3.09 -17.03 24.45
CA GLN A 68 -2.69 -15.81 23.76
C GLN A 68 -1.37 -16.10 23.03
N ASN A 69 -1.24 -15.73 21.76
CA ASN A 69 0.02 -15.75 20.98
C ASN A 69 -0.04 -14.48 20.10
N GLU A 70 0.62 -13.38 20.45
CA GLU A 70 2.01 -13.03 20.09
C GLU A 70 2.35 -13.25 18.60
N GLY A 71 2.91 -12.20 17.98
CA GLY A 71 2.97 -11.97 16.54
C GLY A 71 3.35 -13.17 15.68
N ARG A 72 2.38 -13.66 14.89
CA ARG A 72 2.63 -14.63 13.84
C ARG A 72 3.33 -13.96 12.66
N ARG A 73 4.57 -14.39 12.40
CA ARG A 73 5.18 -14.28 11.08
C ARG A 73 4.32 -15.07 10.10
N THR A 74 4.09 -14.52 8.90
CA THR A 74 3.45 -15.21 7.78
C THR A 74 4.26 -16.46 7.43
N ALA A 75 3.79 -17.64 7.82
CA ALA A 75 4.47 -18.90 7.53
C ALA A 75 4.33 -19.20 6.03
N ASN A 76 5.46 -19.34 5.33
CA ASN A 76 5.48 -19.92 3.99
C ASN A 76 5.38 -21.45 4.11
N MET A 77 4.89 -22.16 3.09
CA MET A 77 4.76 -23.63 3.14
C MET A 77 6.13 -24.31 3.37
N ARG A 78 7.23 -23.64 3.00
CA ARG A 78 8.61 -24.09 3.31
C ARG A 78 8.90 -24.15 4.82
N GLU A 79 8.34 -23.26 5.62
CA GLU A 79 8.44 -23.27 7.09
C GLU A 79 7.54 -24.37 7.69
N LEU A 80 6.31 -24.52 7.19
CA LEU A 80 5.39 -25.59 7.63
C LEU A 80 5.89 -27.01 7.29
N LEU A 81 6.53 -27.19 6.13
CA LEU A 81 7.15 -28.47 5.74
C LEU A 81 8.39 -28.81 6.59
N ASN A 82 9.07 -27.81 7.17
CA ASN A 82 10.16 -28.05 8.11
C ASN A 82 9.63 -28.52 9.47
N ASP A 83 8.48 -27.99 9.90
CA ASP A 83 7.85 -28.41 11.16
C ASP A 83 7.30 -29.85 11.08
N LEU A 84 6.70 -30.23 9.93
CA LEU A 84 6.28 -31.61 9.64
C LEU A 84 7.46 -32.61 9.62
N LYS A 85 8.70 -32.12 9.42
CA LYS A 85 9.91 -32.96 9.43
C LYS A 85 10.34 -33.38 10.83
N ASN A 86 9.85 -32.69 11.87
CA ASN A 86 10.20 -32.99 13.26
C ASN A 86 9.22 -33.97 13.94
N ASP A 87 8.06 -34.26 13.34
CA ASP A 87 7.03 -35.17 13.88
C ASP A 87 7.16 -36.62 13.38
N PHE A 88 8.22 -36.97 12.64
CA PHE A 88 8.51 -38.34 12.22
C PHE A 88 9.07 -39.19 13.38
N SER A 89 8.33 -39.31 14.48
CA SER A 89 8.60 -40.26 15.57
C SER A 89 7.36 -40.43 16.44
N ASN A 90 6.29 -41.03 15.91
CA ASN A 90 5.42 -41.97 16.64
C ASN A 90 4.20 -42.36 15.80
N ASP A 91 4.22 -43.58 15.30
CA ASP A 91 3.03 -44.31 14.88
C ASP A 91 2.20 -44.71 16.11
N ASN A 92 0.89 -44.50 16.06
CA ASN A 92 -0.11 -45.44 16.58
C ASN A 92 -1.51 -45.06 16.10
N SER A 93 -2.14 -45.98 15.37
CA SER A 93 -3.57 -45.94 15.01
C SER A 93 -4.43 -46.48 16.18
N PRO A 94 -5.71 -46.08 16.28
CA PRO A 94 -6.73 -47.10 16.03
C PRO A 94 -7.98 -46.60 15.28
N SER A 95 -8.60 -47.54 14.58
CA SER A 95 -9.84 -47.45 13.82
C SER A 95 -11.10 -47.52 14.69
N SER A 96 -12.15 -46.78 14.35
CA SER A 96 -13.54 -47.27 14.41
C SER A 96 -14.49 -46.38 13.60
N VAL A 97 -15.27 -47.03 12.75
CA VAL A 97 -16.24 -46.47 11.80
C VAL A 97 -17.63 -46.38 12.44
N VAL A 98 -18.34 -45.27 12.26
CA VAL A 98 -19.81 -45.23 12.22
C VAL A 98 -20.23 -44.24 11.13
N SER A 99 -20.99 -44.71 10.15
CA SER A 99 -21.50 -43.94 9.02
C SER A 99 -22.96 -43.53 9.24
N THR A 100 -23.30 -42.27 8.94
CA THR A 100 -24.67 -41.77 8.78
C THR A 100 -24.86 -41.30 7.33
N PRO A 101 -25.97 -41.64 6.64
CA PRO A 101 -26.06 -41.47 5.20
C PRO A 101 -26.82 -40.20 4.80
N HIS A 102 -26.15 -39.05 4.70
CA HIS A 102 -26.66 -37.85 4.01
C HIS A 102 -25.51 -37.14 3.28
N SER A 103 -25.24 -37.49 2.00
CA SER A 103 -24.57 -36.64 0.98
C SER A 103 -24.11 -37.40 -0.28
N SER A 104 -24.82 -38.42 -0.78
CA SER A 104 -24.29 -39.28 -1.87
C SER A 104 -24.01 -38.58 -3.21
N ARG A 105 -24.39 -37.31 -3.37
CA ARG A 105 -24.20 -36.53 -4.61
C ARG A 105 -23.07 -35.50 -4.47
N GLU A 106 -22.99 -34.81 -3.33
CA GLU A 106 -21.89 -33.88 -3.01
C GLU A 106 -20.58 -34.64 -2.75
N SER A 107 -20.63 -35.76 -2.02
CA SER A 107 -19.46 -36.63 -1.80
C SER A 107 -18.89 -37.22 -3.09
N LYS A 108 -19.73 -37.50 -4.09
CA LYS A 108 -19.28 -37.98 -5.41
C LYS A 108 -18.58 -36.88 -6.20
N HIS A 109 -19.13 -35.66 -6.20
CA HIS A 109 -18.50 -34.51 -6.85
C HIS A 109 -17.14 -34.17 -6.24
N HIS A 110 -17.04 -34.14 -4.90
CA HIS A 110 -15.77 -33.89 -4.22
C HIS A 110 -14.73 -34.97 -4.54
N ASN A 111 -15.13 -36.24 -4.60
CA ASN A 111 -14.21 -37.33 -4.97
C ASN A 111 -13.71 -37.23 -6.42
N GLU A 112 -14.57 -36.83 -7.36
CA GLU A 112 -14.18 -36.64 -8.76
C GLU A 112 -13.25 -35.43 -8.93
N GLU A 113 -13.54 -34.30 -8.28
CA GLU A 113 -12.68 -33.10 -8.29
C GLU A 113 -11.31 -33.39 -7.66
N ASN A 114 -11.29 -34.04 -6.49
CA ASN A 114 -10.05 -34.44 -5.83
C ASN A 114 -9.21 -35.39 -6.70
N SER A 115 -9.85 -36.28 -7.48
CA SER A 115 -9.17 -37.15 -8.43
C SER A 115 -8.48 -36.36 -9.53
N VAL A 116 -9.16 -35.36 -10.12
CA VAL A 116 -8.58 -34.49 -11.16
C VAL A 116 -7.40 -33.69 -10.63
N VAL A 117 -7.52 -33.12 -9.42
CA VAL A 117 -6.43 -32.42 -8.73
C VAL A 117 -5.22 -33.35 -8.55
N MET A 118 -5.45 -34.59 -8.14
CA MET A 118 -4.38 -35.56 -7.94
C MET A 118 -3.70 -35.96 -9.25
N ASP A 119 -4.44 -36.10 -10.35
CA ASP A 119 -3.88 -36.38 -11.67
C ASP A 119 -3.04 -35.22 -12.19
N LEU A 120 -3.48 -33.98 -11.92
CA LEU A 120 -2.72 -32.77 -12.23
C LEU A 120 -1.38 -32.74 -11.47
N ILE A 121 -1.37 -33.07 -10.18
CA ILE A 121 -0.14 -33.15 -9.38
C ILE A 121 0.77 -34.29 -9.87
N ASN A 122 0.19 -35.39 -10.36
CA ASN A 122 0.95 -36.54 -10.87
C ASN A 122 1.64 -36.26 -12.19
N SER A 123 1.11 -35.36 -13.02
CA SER A 123 1.68 -35.02 -14.33
C SER A 123 2.90 -34.09 -14.26
N ILE A 124 3.16 -33.48 -13.10
CA ILE A 124 4.29 -32.56 -12.89
C ILE A 124 5.61 -33.33 -12.96
N THR A 125 6.41 -33.05 -13.99
CA THR A 125 7.79 -33.51 -14.10
C THR A 125 8.74 -32.48 -13.49
N SER A 126 9.67 -32.93 -12.64
CA SER A 126 10.61 -32.07 -11.91
C SER A 126 12.06 -32.50 -12.13
N SER A 127 12.99 -31.55 -12.04
CA SER A 127 14.44 -31.81 -11.98
C SER A 127 14.80 -32.72 -10.79
N ASP A 128 16.03 -33.25 -10.72
CA ASP A 128 16.40 -34.23 -9.68
C ASP A 128 16.21 -33.70 -8.24
N GLU A 129 16.53 -32.42 -7.97
CA GLU A 129 16.23 -31.78 -6.68
C GLU A 129 14.72 -31.54 -6.49
N GLY A 130 14.04 -31.06 -7.54
CA GLY A 130 12.59 -30.82 -7.55
C GLY A 130 11.75 -32.10 -7.38
N ARG A 131 12.30 -33.27 -7.72
CA ARG A 131 11.61 -34.57 -7.62
C ARG A 131 11.35 -34.97 -6.16
N SER A 132 12.30 -34.66 -5.26
CA SER A 132 12.13 -34.92 -3.82
C SER A 132 11.01 -34.05 -3.24
N ARG A 133 11.02 -32.77 -3.59
CA ARG A 133 9.99 -31.79 -3.23
C ARG A 133 8.62 -32.18 -3.78
N GLN A 134 8.56 -32.59 -5.05
CA GLN A 134 7.32 -33.02 -5.70
C GLN A 134 6.70 -34.23 -5.01
N ARG A 135 7.51 -35.20 -4.57
CA ARG A 135 7.02 -36.37 -3.81
C ARG A 135 6.40 -35.95 -2.47
N MET A 136 7.03 -35.02 -1.75
CA MET A 136 6.50 -34.50 -0.49
C MET A 136 5.19 -33.74 -0.70
N LEU A 137 5.12 -32.86 -1.71
CA LEU A 137 3.91 -32.12 -2.04
C LEU A 137 2.76 -33.05 -2.46
N LYS A 138 3.05 -34.06 -3.28
CA LYS A 138 2.07 -35.10 -3.66
C LYS A 138 1.56 -35.88 -2.46
N PHE A 139 2.44 -36.23 -1.51
CA PHE A 139 2.03 -36.90 -0.28
C PHE A 139 1.14 -36.00 0.59
N ALA A 140 1.52 -34.73 0.77
CA ALA A 140 0.74 -33.75 1.51
C ALA A 140 -0.65 -33.53 0.89
N ALA A 141 -0.72 -33.36 -0.44
CA ALA A 141 -1.98 -33.19 -1.16
C ALA A 141 -2.92 -34.39 -0.94
N LYS A 142 -2.41 -35.63 -1.03
CA LYS A 142 -3.20 -36.83 -0.70
C LYS A 142 -3.70 -36.83 0.74
N ARG A 143 -2.90 -36.33 1.68
CA ARG A 143 -3.28 -36.30 3.09
C ARG A 143 -4.38 -35.29 3.35
N TYR A 144 -4.29 -34.10 2.78
CA TYR A 144 -5.36 -33.11 2.87
C TYR A 144 -6.62 -33.55 2.12
N ALA A 145 -6.51 -34.14 0.93
CA ALA A 145 -7.66 -34.72 0.22
C ALA A 145 -8.43 -35.72 1.10
N SER A 146 -7.73 -36.69 1.72
CA SER A 146 -8.36 -37.62 2.66
C SER A 146 -8.83 -36.98 3.97
N ALA A 147 -8.30 -35.83 4.37
CA ALA A 147 -8.77 -35.11 5.54
C ALA A 147 -10.12 -34.45 5.23
N ILE A 148 -10.23 -33.79 4.08
CA ILE A 148 -11.47 -33.15 3.60
C ILE A 148 -12.56 -34.17 3.31
N GLU A 149 -12.22 -35.35 2.75
CA GLU A 149 -13.19 -36.43 2.58
C GLU A 149 -13.81 -36.90 3.91
N ARG A 150 -13.05 -36.83 5.01
CA ARG A 150 -13.52 -37.22 6.35
C ARG A 150 -14.22 -36.08 7.07
N ASN A 151 -13.76 -34.85 6.86
CA ASN A 151 -14.30 -33.65 7.46
C ASN A 151 -14.30 -32.49 6.44
N PRO A 152 -15.39 -32.33 5.67
CA PRO A 152 -15.48 -31.26 4.67
C PRO A 152 -15.49 -29.84 5.27
N GLU A 153 -15.81 -29.70 6.56
CA GLU A 153 -15.88 -28.42 7.27
C GLU A 153 -14.53 -28.00 7.91
N ASP A 154 -13.46 -28.76 7.66
CA ASP A 154 -12.11 -28.43 8.14
C ASP A 154 -11.48 -27.33 7.27
N TYR A 155 -11.75 -26.07 7.63
CA TYR A 155 -11.21 -24.91 6.92
C TYR A 155 -9.68 -24.86 6.96
N ASP A 156 -9.04 -25.37 8.03
CA ASP A 156 -7.59 -25.38 8.18
C ASP A 156 -6.97 -26.39 7.19
N ALA A 157 -7.58 -27.56 7.03
CA ALA A 157 -7.16 -28.53 6.02
C ALA A 157 -7.37 -27.99 4.59
N LEU A 158 -8.47 -27.28 4.31
CA LEU A 158 -8.71 -26.64 3.00
C LEU A 158 -7.65 -25.56 2.71
N TYR A 159 -7.39 -24.68 3.67
CA TYR A 159 -6.38 -23.64 3.57
C TYR A 159 -4.98 -24.22 3.31
N ASN A 160 -4.58 -25.23 4.09
CA ASN A 160 -3.27 -25.86 3.92
C ASN A 160 -3.18 -26.66 2.61
N TRP A 161 -4.28 -27.22 2.13
CA TRP A 161 -4.30 -27.85 0.82
C TRP A 161 -4.09 -26.83 -0.30
N ALA A 162 -4.75 -25.67 -0.22
CA ALA A 162 -4.56 -24.58 -1.16
C ALA A 162 -3.08 -24.11 -1.22
N LEU A 163 -2.42 -24.03 -0.07
CA LEU A 163 -0.97 -23.75 0.01
C LEU A 163 -0.13 -24.82 -0.70
N VAL A 164 -0.43 -26.12 -0.50
CA VAL A 164 0.25 -27.20 -1.21
C VAL A 164 0.09 -27.07 -2.72
N LEU A 165 -1.11 -26.71 -3.19
CA LEU A 165 -1.40 -26.54 -4.62
C LEU A 165 -0.62 -25.37 -5.24
N GLN A 166 -0.51 -24.24 -4.53
CA GLN A 166 0.36 -23.14 -4.95
C GLN A 166 1.82 -23.57 -5.05
N GLU A 167 2.33 -24.30 -4.06
CA GLU A 167 3.70 -24.79 -4.08
C GLU A 167 3.95 -25.85 -5.16
N CYS A 168 2.93 -26.65 -5.51
CA CYS A 168 2.95 -27.52 -6.69
C CYS A 168 3.05 -26.69 -7.96
N ALA A 169 2.27 -25.61 -8.09
CA ALA A 169 2.28 -24.71 -9.24
C ALA A 169 3.65 -24.05 -9.43
N ASP A 170 4.31 -23.65 -8.34
CA ASP A 170 5.67 -23.10 -8.38
C ASP A 170 6.76 -24.14 -8.65
N ASN A 171 6.47 -25.42 -8.41
CA ASN A 171 7.39 -26.51 -8.73
C ASN A 171 7.38 -26.91 -10.22
N VAL A 172 6.46 -26.35 -11.02
CA VAL A 172 6.36 -26.62 -12.46
C VAL A 172 7.51 -25.91 -13.19
N HIS A 173 8.46 -26.69 -13.71
CA HIS A 173 9.71 -26.21 -14.31
C HIS A 173 9.60 -26.06 -15.84
N SER A 174 8.72 -25.19 -16.35
CA SER A 174 8.74 -24.68 -17.74
C SER A 174 7.54 -23.76 -18.02
N ASP A 175 7.75 -22.68 -18.77
CA ASP A 175 6.68 -21.83 -19.31
C ASP A 175 5.75 -22.60 -20.27
N ALA A 176 6.23 -23.71 -20.87
CA ALA A 176 5.42 -24.58 -21.73
C ALA A 176 4.31 -25.31 -20.96
N ASN A 177 4.41 -25.36 -19.61
CA ASN A 177 3.41 -25.95 -18.73
C ASN A 177 2.55 -24.88 -18.02
N SER A 178 2.43 -23.69 -18.62
CA SER A 178 1.60 -22.59 -18.11
C SER A 178 0.16 -23.04 -17.81
N HIS A 179 -0.43 -23.90 -18.66
CA HIS A 179 -1.77 -24.46 -18.40
C HIS A 179 -1.84 -25.31 -17.13
N THR A 180 -0.84 -26.15 -16.86
CA THR A 180 -0.77 -26.94 -15.61
C THR A 180 -0.61 -26.03 -14.41
N LYS A 181 0.22 -24.98 -14.53
CA LYS A 181 0.40 -23.98 -13.47
C LYS A 181 -0.89 -23.23 -13.18
N ASP A 182 -1.60 -22.75 -14.21
CA ASP A 182 -2.87 -22.05 -14.05
C ASP A 182 -3.95 -22.95 -13.43
N ALA A 183 -4.05 -24.21 -13.87
CA ALA A 183 -5.00 -25.17 -13.31
C ALA A 183 -4.74 -25.45 -11.82
N LEU A 184 -3.48 -25.61 -11.40
CA LEU A 184 -3.13 -25.79 -9.98
C LEU A 184 -3.49 -24.56 -9.14
N LEU A 185 -3.22 -23.36 -9.68
CA LEU A 185 -3.58 -22.12 -9.02
C LEU A 185 -5.10 -21.91 -8.96
N GLU A 186 -5.85 -22.36 -9.98
CA GLU A 186 -7.31 -22.33 -9.98
C GLU A 186 -7.88 -23.21 -8.87
N GLU A 187 -7.38 -24.43 -8.73
CA GLU A 187 -7.78 -25.34 -7.65
C GLU A 187 -7.39 -24.78 -6.28
N ALA A 188 -6.22 -24.16 -6.16
CA ALA A 188 -5.85 -23.43 -4.95
C ALA A 188 -6.85 -22.30 -4.63
N CYS A 189 -7.26 -21.51 -5.63
CA CYS A 189 -8.26 -20.46 -5.46
C CYS A 189 -9.59 -21.01 -4.92
N LYS A 190 -10.06 -22.16 -5.46
CA LYS A 190 -11.30 -22.80 -4.99
C LYS A 190 -11.20 -23.23 -3.53
N LYS A 191 -10.09 -23.86 -3.13
CA LYS A 191 -9.87 -24.29 -1.75
C LYS A 191 -9.74 -23.11 -0.77
N TYR A 192 -9.14 -22.00 -1.19
CA TYR A 192 -9.19 -20.77 -0.40
C TYR A 192 -10.60 -20.20 -0.27
N ASP A 193 -11.38 -20.17 -1.35
CA ASP A 193 -12.78 -19.71 -1.30
C ASP A 193 -13.59 -20.55 -0.30
N GLU A 194 -13.55 -21.89 -0.44
CA GLU A 194 -14.19 -22.84 0.49
C GLU A 194 -13.75 -22.60 1.95
N ALA A 195 -12.44 -22.46 2.21
CA ALA A 195 -11.92 -22.17 3.55
C ALA A 195 -12.46 -20.85 4.11
N THR A 196 -12.57 -19.80 3.29
CA THR A 196 -13.10 -18.50 3.73
C THR A 196 -14.62 -18.47 3.88
N GLN A 197 -15.36 -19.36 3.21
CA GLN A 197 -16.80 -19.53 3.44
C GLN A 197 -17.05 -20.17 4.82
N LEU A 198 -16.23 -21.15 5.20
CA LEU A 198 -16.29 -21.80 6.52
C LEU A 198 -15.76 -20.89 7.63
N ASN A 199 -14.70 -20.12 7.37
CA ASN A 199 -14.14 -19.14 8.29
C ASN A 199 -13.89 -17.77 7.63
N PRO A 200 -14.90 -16.88 7.64
CA PRO A 200 -14.79 -15.54 7.05
C PRO A 200 -13.79 -14.59 7.71
N ALA A 201 -13.23 -14.98 8.87
CA ALA A 201 -12.20 -14.21 9.58
C ALA A 201 -10.78 -14.71 9.28
N LEU A 202 -10.61 -15.73 8.42
CA LEU A 202 -9.32 -16.32 8.07
C LEU A 202 -8.51 -15.39 7.15
N ASN A 203 -7.85 -14.42 7.76
CA ASN A 203 -7.03 -13.41 7.08
C ASN A 203 -6.01 -14.00 6.10
N ASP A 204 -5.26 -15.01 6.56
CA ASP A 204 -4.17 -15.61 5.79
C ASP A 204 -4.68 -16.30 4.52
N ALA A 205 -5.91 -16.85 4.53
CA ALA A 205 -6.53 -17.42 3.35
C ALA A 205 -6.85 -16.34 2.31
N TYR A 206 -7.44 -15.20 2.70
CA TYR A 206 -7.65 -14.08 1.78
C TYR A 206 -6.34 -13.55 1.19
N TYR A 207 -5.28 -13.47 2.01
CA TYR A 207 -3.98 -12.99 1.56
C TYR A 207 -3.36 -13.91 0.51
N ASN A 208 -3.26 -15.21 0.82
CA ASN A 208 -2.65 -16.18 -0.09
C ASN A 208 -3.53 -16.45 -1.31
N TRP A 209 -4.85 -16.35 -1.17
CA TRP A 209 -5.77 -16.37 -2.30
C TRP A 209 -5.50 -15.21 -3.26
N ALA A 210 -5.31 -13.99 -2.74
CA ALA A 210 -4.96 -12.84 -3.56
C ALA A 210 -3.62 -13.03 -4.30
N ILE A 211 -2.63 -13.67 -3.68
CA ILE A 211 -1.37 -14.06 -4.32
C ILE A 211 -1.63 -15.06 -5.46
N ALA A 212 -2.39 -16.14 -5.20
CA ALA A 212 -2.74 -17.13 -6.22
C ALA A 212 -3.37 -16.47 -7.45
N MET A 213 -4.33 -15.59 -7.23
CA MET A 213 -5.03 -14.85 -8.29
C MET A 213 -4.10 -13.91 -9.05
N SER A 214 -3.18 -13.25 -8.34
CA SER A 214 -2.16 -12.39 -8.95
C SER A 214 -1.26 -13.20 -9.88
N ASP A 215 -0.86 -14.40 -9.47
CA ASP A 215 0.00 -15.25 -10.28
C ASP A 215 -0.75 -15.84 -11.48
N ARG A 216 -2.02 -16.22 -11.33
CA ARG A 216 -2.89 -16.53 -12.47
C ARG A 216 -3.00 -15.37 -13.43
N ALA A 217 -3.27 -14.16 -12.93
CA ALA A 217 -3.40 -12.97 -13.77
C ALA A 217 -2.16 -12.70 -14.63
N LYS A 218 -0.95 -12.95 -14.07
CA LYS A 218 0.31 -12.86 -14.83
C LYS A 218 0.41 -13.90 -15.95
N LEU A 219 -0.03 -15.15 -15.71
CA LEU A 219 -0.06 -16.20 -16.75
C LEU A 219 -0.98 -15.83 -17.91
N HIS A 220 -2.09 -15.16 -17.60
CA HIS A 220 -3.07 -14.67 -18.56
C HIS A 220 -2.67 -13.36 -19.27
N GLY A 221 -1.57 -12.72 -18.85
CA GLY A 221 -1.01 -11.54 -19.51
C GLY A 221 -1.95 -10.33 -19.51
N ARG A 222 -2.26 -9.81 -20.71
CA ARG A 222 -3.09 -8.59 -20.89
C ARG A 222 -4.48 -8.90 -21.46
N THR A 223 -5.14 -9.91 -20.91
CA THR A 223 -6.50 -10.33 -21.32
C THR A 223 -7.58 -9.76 -20.39
N LYS A 224 -8.85 -9.88 -20.79
CA LYS A 224 -9.99 -9.56 -19.93
C LYS A 224 -10.10 -10.49 -18.71
N GLU A 225 -9.64 -11.72 -18.86
CA GLU A 225 -9.53 -12.68 -17.76
C GLU A 225 -8.48 -12.23 -16.74
N ALA A 226 -7.30 -11.80 -17.19
CA ALA A 226 -6.30 -11.19 -16.30
C ALA A 226 -6.84 -9.95 -15.57
N GLU A 227 -7.60 -9.09 -16.25
CA GLU A 227 -8.27 -7.93 -15.63
C GLU A 227 -9.23 -8.35 -14.52
N ALA A 228 -10.04 -9.39 -14.74
CA ALA A 228 -10.96 -9.93 -13.73
C ALA A 228 -10.21 -10.53 -12.54
N LEU A 229 -9.15 -11.29 -12.80
CA LEU A 229 -8.29 -11.90 -11.77
C LEU A 229 -7.61 -10.84 -10.91
N TRP A 230 -7.06 -9.78 -11.51
CA TRP A 230 -6.48 -8.65 -10.76
C TRP A 230 -7.53 -7.92 -9.92
N LYS A 231 -8.74 -7.70 -10.46
CA LYS A 231 -9.86 -7.10 -9.69
C LYS A 231 -10.26 -7.96 -8.49
N GLN A 232 -10.27 -9.29 -8.64
CA GLN A 232 -10.55 -10.19 -7.52
C GLN A 232 -9.39 -10.24 -6.51
N ALA A 233 -8.14 -10.29 -6.98
CA ALA A 233 -6.96 -10.23 -6.12
C ALA A 233 -6.96 -8.97 -5.25
N THR A 234 -7.24 -7.80 -5.84
CA THR A 234 -7.32 -6.53 -5.10
C THR A 234 -8.46 -6.51 -4.07
N LYS A 235 -9.60 -7.15 -4.35
CA LYS A 235 -10.68 -7.34 -3.37
C LYS A 235 -10.22 -8.20 -2.18
N ASN A 236 -9.50 -9.30 -2.44
CA ASN A 236 -9.01 -10.20 -1.41
C ASN A 236 -7.88 -9.59 -0.57
N TYR A 237 -6.96 -8.83 -1.18
CA TYR A 237 -6.02 -8.00 -0.42
C TYR A 237 -6.75 -6.95 0.43
N GLY A 238 -7.80 -6.33 -0.10
CA GLY A 238 -8.65 -5.42 0.67
C GLY A 238 -9.28 -6.08 1.89
N LYS A 239 -9.81 -7.30 1.74
CA LYS A 239 -10.36 -8.08 2.85
C LYS A 239 -9.29 -8.49 3.87
N THR A 240 -8.10 -8.85 3.40
CA THR A 240 -6.92 -9.10 4.23
C THR A 240 -6.61 -7.89 5.11
N VAL A 241 -6.49 -6.70 4.52
CA VAL A 241 -6.17 -5.50 5.30
C VAL A 241 -7.32 -5.11 6.25
N GLN A 242 -8.58 -5.37 5.90
CA GLN A 242 -9.71 -5.14 6.81
C GLN A 242 -9.65 -6.04 8.05
N LEU A 243 -9.26 -7.30 7.89
CA LEU A 243 -9.16 -8.28 8.99
C LEU A 243 -7.86 -8.12 9.79
N ASN A 244 -6.78 -7.68 9.14
CA ASN A 244 -5.48 -7.40 9.76
C ASN A 244 -4.89 -6.13 9.17
N TRP A 245 -5.20 -5.00 9.80
CA TRP A 245 -4.81 -3.67 9.31
C TRP A 245 -3.30 -3.41 9.43
N ASN A 246 -2.60 -4.12 10.31
CA ASN A 246 -1.19 -3.91 10.60
C ASN A 246 -0.27 -4.84 9.77
N SER A 247 -0.47 -4.88 8.46
CA SER A 247 0.34 -5.70 7.54
C SER A 247 0.93 -4.87 6.39
N PRO A 248 2.18 -4.37 6.55
CA PRO A 248 2.89 -3.67 5.48
C PRO A 248 2.99 -4.51 4.20
N GLN A 249 3.23 -5.81 4.33
CA GLN A 249 3.37 -6.74 3.21
C GLN A 249 2.06 -6.88 2.41
N ALA A 250 0.91 -6.97 3.10
CA ALA A 250 -0.39 -7.03 2.43
C ALA A 250 -0.69 -5.72 1.68
N LEU A 251 -0.43 -4.57 2.30
CA LEU A 251 -0.59 -3.26 1.66
C LEU A 251 0.32 -3.09 0.44
N ASN A 252 1.60 -3.49 0.55
CA ASN A 252 2.53 -3.44 -0.58
C ASN A 252 2.09 -4.35 -1.74
N ASN A 253 1.66 -5.58 -1.46
CA ASN A 253 1.21 -6.50 -2.50
C ASN A 253 -0.12 -6.05 -3.12
N TRP A 254 -0.99 -5.42 -2.34
CA TRP A 254 -2.19 -4.76 -2.87
C TRP A 254 -1.83 -3.63 -3.83
N GLY A 255 -0.86 -2.78 -3.47
CA GLY A 255 -0.33 -1.74 -4.34
C GLY A 255 0.22 -2.30 -5.65
N LEU A 256 0.99 -3.40 -5.60
CA LEU A 256 1.53 -4.07 -6.79
C LEU A 256 0.41 -4.63 -7.68
N ALA A 257 -0.60 -5.29 -7.10
CA ALA A 257 -1.75 -5.80 -7.86
C ALA A 257 -2.53 -4.67 -8.54
N LEU A 258 -2.69 -3.52 -7.88
CA LEU A 258 -3.30 -2.32 -8.47
C LEU A 258 -2.43 -1.73 -9.59
N GLN A 259 -1.10 -1.73 -9.44
CA GLN A 259 -0.18 -1.28 -10.48
C GLN A 259 -0.29 -2.15 -11.74
N GLU A 260 -0.30 -3.48 -11.59
CA GLU A 260 -0.50 -4.42 -12.71
C GLU A 260 -1.88 -4.25 -13.36
N LEU A 261 -2.94 -4.11 -12.55
CA LEU A 261 -4.29 -3.82 -13.06
C LEU A 261 -4.31 -2.51 -13.87
N SER A 262 -3.63 -1.47 -13.37
CA SER A 262 -3.58 -0.15 -14.03
C SER A 262 -2.91 -0.19 -15.41
N ALA A 263 -2.03 -1.17 -15.65
CA ALA A 263 -1.32 -1.33 -16.91
C ALA A 263 -2.19 -1.94 -18.03
N ILE A 264 -3.31 -2.58 -17.67
CA ILE A 264 -4.17 -3.30 -18.63
C ILE A 264 -5.60 -2.75 -18.72
N VAL A 265 -6.03 -1.90 -17.78
CA VAL A 265 -7.34 -1.25 -17.81
C VAL A 265 -7.38 -0.01 -18.73
N PRO A 266 -8.58 0.42 -19.18
CA PRO A 266 -8.74 1.65 -19.94
C PRO A 266 -8.25 2.89 -19.18
N ALA A 267 -7.78 3.91 -19.92
CA ALA A 267 -7.20 5.14 -19.35
C ALA A 267 -8.11 5.86 -18.33
N ARG A 268 -9.44 5.81 -18.54
CA ARG A 268 -10.44 6.39 -17.62
C ARG A 268 -10.41 5.79 -16.21
N GLU A 269 -10.06 4.51 -16.09
CA GLU A 269 -10.00 3.79 -14.81
C GLU A 269 -8.59 3.83 -14.22
N LYS A 270 -7.57 3.92 -15.08
CA LYS A 270 -6.15 3.91 -14.70
C LYS A 270 -5.82 4.93 -13.61
N GLN A 271 -6.28 6.17 -13.73
CA GLN A 271 -5.94 7.24 -12.79
C GLN A 271 -6.38 6.92 -11.35
N THR A 272 -7.63 6.47 -11.17
CA THR A 272 -8.17 6.11 -9.85
C THR A 272 -7.43 4.91 -9.25
N ILE A 273 -7.09 3.93 -10.08
CA ILE A 273 -6.37 2.73 -9.66
C ILE A 273 -4.94 3.09 -9.22
N VAL A 274 -4.22 3.91 -9.99
CA VAL A 274 -2.87 4.39 -9.65
C VAL A 274 -2.87 5.20 -8.36
N LYS A 275 -3.83 6.12 -8.17
CA LYS A 275 -3.98 6.85 -6.90
C LYS A 275 -4.19 5.91 -5.71
N THR A 276 -5.00 4.87 -5.90
CA THR A 276 -5.21 3.86 -4.86
C THR A 276 -3.93 3.08 -4.58
N ALA A 277 -3.16 2.70 -5.62
CA ALA A 277 -1.87 2.00 -5.46
C ALA A 277 -0.87 2.84 -4.64
N ILE A 278 -0.72 4.13 -4.98
CA ILE A 278 0.11 5.09 -4.24
C ILE A 278 -0.29 5.12 -2.76
N SER A 279 -1.59 5.25 -2.47
CA SER A 279 -2.11 5.23 -1.10
C SER A 279 -1.76 3.94 -0.37
N LYS A 280 -1.81 2.77 -1.02
CA LYS A 280 -1.44 1.49 -0.39
C LYS A 280 0.05 1.38 -0.10
N PHE A 281 0.92 1.82 -1.03
CA PHE A 281 2.36 1.85 -0.77
C PHE A 281 2.71 2.82 0.37
N ARG A 282 2.13 4.03 0.37
CA ARG A 282 2.30 4.99 1.48
C ARG A 282 1.86 4.40 2.81
N ALA A 283 0.69 3.75 2.87
CA ALA A 283 0.21 3.10 4.08
C ALA A 283 1.18 2.00 4.56
N ALA A 284 1.75 1.21 3.63
CA ALA A 284 2.76 0.21 3.99
C ALA A 284 4.03 0.85 4.61
N ILE A 285 4.50 1.96 4.04
CA ILE A 285 5.64 2.74 4.55
C ILE A 285 5.31 3.35 5.92
N GLN A 286 4.09 3.84 6.14
CA GLN A 286 3.68 4.42 7.41
C GLN A 286 3.59 3.39 8.54
N LEU A 287 3.27 2.13 8.24
CA LEU A 287 3.34 1.04 9.22
C LEU A 287 4.79 0.60 9.48
N GLN A 288 5.64 0.65 8.45
CA GLN A 288 7.05 0.26 8.54
C GLN A 288 7.92 1.17 7.67
N PHE A 289 8.50 2.21 8.27
CA PHE A 289 9.25 3.24 7.53
C PHE A 289 10.53 2.72 6.86
N ASP A 290 11.11 1.60 7.33
CA ASP A 290 12.27 0.97 6.69
C ASP A 290 11.88 -0.10 5.66
N PHE A 291 10.60 -0.20 5.28
CA PHE A 291 10.12 -1.18 4.31
C PHE A 291 10.51 -0.79 2.88
N HIS A 292 11.79 -0.97 2.57
CA HIS A 292 12.44 -0.58 1.32
C HIS A 292 11.73 -1.08 0.04
N ARG A 293 11.02 -2.21 0.08
CA ARG A 293 10.24 -2.70 -1.07
C ARG A 293 9.05 -1.79 -1.38
N ALA A 294 8.31 -1.34 -0.37
CA ALA A 294 7.19 -0.41 -0.56
C ALA A 294 7.68 0.96 -1.00
N ILE A 295 8.79 1.44 -0.43
CA ILE A 295 9.46 2.69 -0.83
C ILE A 295 9.85 2.61 -2.32
N TYR A 296 10.55 1.55 -2.72
CA TYR A 296 10.94 1.35 -4.11
C TYR A 296 9.73 1.29 -5.04
N ASN A 297 8.71 0.50 -4.69
CA ASN A 297 7.52 0.34 -5.52
C ASN A 297 6.75 1.67 -5.67
N LEU A 298 6.63 2.46 -4.60
CA LEU A 298 6.06 3.81 -4.69
C LEU A 298 6.86 4.68 -5.67
N GLY A 299 8.19 4.66 -5.58
CA GLY A 299 9.07 5.33 -6.55
C GLY A 299 8.79 4.92 -7.99
N THR A 300 8.63 3.62 -8.27
CA THR A 300 8.33 3.13 -9.63
C THR A 300 6.94 3.55 -10.13
N VAL A 301 5.93 3.59 -9.27
CA VAL A 301 4.58 4.05 -9.65
C VAL A 301 4.57 5.54 -9.94
N LEU A 302 5.27 6.35 -9.13
CA LEU A 302 5.42 7.78 -9.38
C LEU A 302 6.18 8.06 -10.68
N TYR A 303 7.18 7.25 -11.01
CA TYR A 303 7.87 7.32 -12.31
C TYR A 303 6.88 7.08 -13.46
N GLY A 304 6.12 5.98 -13.41
CA GLY A 304 5.13 5.67 -14.44
C GLY A 304 4.05 6.74 -14.56
N LEU A 305 3.64 7.34 -13.45
CA LEU A 305 2.72 8.47 -13.44
C LEU A 305 3.33 9.74 -14.07
N ALA A 306 4.61 10.01 -13.84
CA ALA A 306 5.33 11.12 -14.46
C ALA A 306 5.39 10.96 -15.99
N GLU A 307 5.71 9.76 -16.47
CA GLU A 307 5.73 9.40 -17.90
C GLU A 307 4.35 9.59 -18.56
N ASP A 308 3.28 9.09 -17.92
CA ASP A 308 1.92 9.25 -18.42
C ASP A 308 1.50 10.72 -18.46
N THR A 309 1.82 11.49 -17.42
CA THR A 309 1.52 12.92 -17.33
C THR A 309 2.28 13.70 -18.39
N SER A 310 3.57 13.41 -18.59
CA SER A 310 4.40 14.01 -19.64
C SER A 310 3.86 13.74 -21.04
N ARG A 311 3.44 12.50 -21.32
CA ARG A 311 2.93 12.09 -22.64
C ARG A 311 1.53 12.64 -22.95
N THR A 312 0.65 12.70 -21.96
CA THR A 312 -0.75 13.11 -22.17
C THR A 312 -0.98 14.60 -22.02
N GLY A 313 -0.08 15.31 -21.31
CA GLY A 313 -0.27 16.72 -20.95
C GLY A 313 -1.44 16.96 -19.97
N ILE A 314 -2.10 15.91 -19.51
CA ILE A 314 -3.22 15.98 -18.56
C ILE A 314 -2.66 15.82 -17.15
N LEU A 315 -2.80 16.84 -16.33
CA LEU A 315 -2.50 16.77 -14.90
C LEU A 315 -3.46 15.76 -14.24
N VAL A 316 -2.92 14.64 -13.75
CA VAL A 316 -3.68 13.47 -13.25
C VAL A 316 -4.34 13.75 -11.88
N ILE A 317 -3.99 14.86 -11.26
CA ILE A 317 -4.54 15.34 -9.99
C ILE A 317 -4.94 16.77 -10.29
N GLY A 318 -6.21 17.12 -10.08
CA GLY A 318 -6.77 18.42 -10.44
C GLY A 318 -5.77 19.52 -10.06
N ASN A 319 -5.27 20.22 -11.08
CA ASN A 319 -4.19 21.22 -11.03
C ASN A 319 -3.29 21.15 -9.79
N GLU A 320 -2.07 20.59 -9.85
CA GLU A 320 -0.94 21.13 -9.04
C GLU A 320 0.42 20.41 -9.20
N ILE A 321 0.50 19.11 -9.49
CA ILE A 321 1.81 18.42 -9.55
C ILE A 321 2.30 18.25 -10.99
N SER A 322 3.42 18.91 -11.32
CA SER A 322 4.09 18.77 -12.62
C SER A 322 4.75 17.41 -12.81
N SER A 323 4.95 16.99 -14.07
CA SER A 323 5.71 15.75 -14.36
C SER A 323 7.11 15.78 -13.76
N ASN A 324 7.77 16.95 -13.73
CA ASN A 324 9.11 17.11 -13.16
C ASN A 324 9.11 16.87 -11.63
N GLU A 325 8.09 17.34 -10.92
CA GLU A 325 7.93 17.08 -9.49
C GLU A 325 7.70 15.57 -9.24
N LEU A 326 6.91 14.89 -10.09
CA LEU A 326 6.71 13.44 -9.99
C LEU A 326 8.01 12.65 -10.23
N TYR A 327 8.81 13.05 -11.23
CA TYR A 327 10.13 12.46 -11.48
C TYR A 327 11.07 12.67 -10.28
N SER A 328 11.07 13.88 -9.71
CA SER A 328 11.88 14.21 -8.53
C SER A 328 11.48 13.38 -7.31
N GLN A 329 10.18 13.26 -7.03
CA GLN A 329 9.66 12.40 -5.97
C GLN A 329 10.03 10.93 -6.22
N SER A 330 9.84 10.43 -7.43
CA SER A 330 10.23 9.07 -7.82
C SER A 330 11.71 8.80 -7.52
N ALA A 331 12.59 9.70 -7.96
CA ALA A 331 14.02 9.61 -7.73
C ALA A 331 14.37 9.60 -6.25
N PHE A 332 13.70 10.44 -5.45
CA PHE A 332 13.86 10.46 -4.00
C PHE A 332 13.50 9.12 -3.36
N TYR A 333 12.35 8.54 -3.67
CA TYR A 333 11.96 7.23 -3.15
C TYR A 333 12.94 6.12 -3.55
N ILE A 334 13.39 6.11 -4.80
CA ILE A 334 14.37 5.12 -5.27
C ILE A 334 15.72 5.30 -4.56
N ALA A 335 16.17 6.54 -4.34
CA ALA A 335 17.38 6.84 -3.58
C ALA A 335 17.26 6.38 -2.12
N ALA A 336 16.13 6.65 -1.45
CA ALA A 336 15.89 6.19 -0.08
C ALA A 336 15.86 4.65 0.02
N ALA A 337 15.19 3.96 -0.92
CA ALA A 337 15.18 2.50 -0.97
C ALA A 337 16.58 1.92 -1.19
N HIS A 338 17.37 2.52 -2.08
CA HIS A 338 18.77 2.16 -2.30
C HIS A 338 19.61 2.39 -1.04
N ALA A 339 19.48 3.53 -0.37
CA ALA A 339 20.22 3.82 0.86
C ALA A 339 19.94 2.79 1.98
N LEU A 340 18.69 2.36 2.12
CA LEU A 340 18.32 1.30 3.08
C LEU A 340 18.84 -0.10 2.69
N LYS A 341 18.98 -0.38 1.38
CA LYS A 341 19.45 -1.67 0.85
C LYS A 341 20.38 -1.51 -0.37
N PRO A 342 21.63 -1.07 -0.16
CA PRO A 342 22.54 -0.74 -1.26
C PRO A 342 22.99 -1.95 -2.10
N ASN A 343 22.94 -3.15 -1.51
CA ASN A 343 23.34 -4.40 -2.17
C ASN A 343 22.29 -4.95 -3.15
N TYR A 344 21.11 -4.33 -3.25
CA TYR A 344 20.06 -4.77 -4.17
C TYR A 344 20.33 -4.19 -5.56
N SER A 345 20.83 -5.04 -6.47
CA SER A 345 21.21 -4.65 -7.83
C SER A 345 20.11 -3.91 -8.60
N VAL A 346 18.85 -4.32 -8.41
CA VAL A 346 17.68 -3.66 -9.01
C VAL A 346 17.58 -2.19 -8.59
N TYR A 347 17.85 -1.87 -7.33
CA TYR A 347 17.80 -0.49 -6.83
C TYR A 347 18.95 0.34 -7.38
N THR A 348 20.15 -0.25 -7.46
CA THR A 348 21.31 0.39 -8.07
C THR A 348 21.06 0.74 -9.53
N SER A 349 20.46 -0.19 -10.30
CA SER A 349 20.12 0.04 -11.69
C SER A 349 19.04 1.12 -11.87
N ALA A 350 17.98 1.08 -11.06
CA ALA A 350 16.93 2.09 -11.08
C ALA A 350 17.48 3.48 -10.69
N LEU A 351 18.34 3.55 -9.67
CA LEU A 351 18.93 4.80 -9.21
C LEU A 351 19.79 5.46 -10.30
N LYS A 352 20.56 4.69 -11.07
CA LYS A 352 21.34 5.24 -12.20
C LYS A 352 20.45 5.95 -13.23
N LEU A 353 19.22 5.47 -13.44
CA LEU A 353 18.27 6.08 -14.36
C LEU A 353 17.70 7.39 -13.82
N VAL A 354 17.34 7.42 -12.53
CA VAL A 354 16.57 8.54 -11.94
C VAL A 354 17.42 9.55 -11.18
N ARG A 355 18.71 9.29 -10.93
CA ARG A 355 19.56 10.17 -10.11
C ARG A 355 19.59 11.61 -10.58
N SER A 356 19.63 11.85 -11.90
CA SER A 356 19.62 13.20 -12.48
C SER A 356 18.29 13.95 -12.29
N MET A 357 17.23 13.26 -11.85
CA MET A 357 15.93 13.85 -11.55
C MET A 357 15.84 14.37 -10.11
N LEU A 358 16.84 14.05 -9.26
CA LEU A 358 16.97 14.70 -7.96
C LEU A 358 17.42 16.15 -8.12
N PRO A 359 16.99 17.05 -7.24
CA PRO A 359 17.46 18.43 -7.23
C PRO A 359 18.84 18.50 -6.57
N LEU A 360 19.85 17.87 -7.18
CA LEU A 360 21.21 17.76 -6.63
C LEU A 360 21.80 19.15 -6.30
N PRO A 361 22.53 19.29 -5.18
CA PRO A 361 22.96 18.26 -4.22
C PRO A 361 21.90 17.92 -3.14
N TYR A 362 20.64 18.28 -3.35
CA TYR A 362 19.55 18.06 -2.41
C TYR A 362 18.69 16.85 -2.80
N LEU A 363 17.92 16.36 -1.83
CA LEU A 363 16.95 15.28 -1.99
C LEU A 363 15.57 15.82 -2.37
N LYS A 364 15.20 16.99 -1.85
CA LYS A 364 13.96 17.70 -2.17
C LYS A 364 14.17 19.19 -2.05
N VAL A 365 13.50 19.93 -2.94
CA VAL A 365 13.44 21.39 -2.91
C VAL A 365 11.99 21.82 -3.09
N GLY A 366 11.60 22.88 -2.39
CA GLY A 366 10.41 23.65 -2.74
C GLY A 366 9.83 24.41 -1.56
N TYR A 367 8.59 24.86 -1.67
CA TYR A 367 8.13 25.98 -0.85
C TYR A 367 7.27 25.55 0.34
N LEU A 368 7.51 26.18 1.48
CA LEU A 368 6.69 26.03 2.69
C LEU A 368 6.45 27.40 3.30
N THR A 369 5.29 27.56 3.92
CA THR A 369 4.93 28.77 4.68
C THR A 369 5.26 28.53 6.15
N VAL A 370 6.02 29.46 6.74
CA VAL A 370 6.59 29.32 8.09
C VAL A 370 6.46 30.62 8.89
N PRO A 371 6.42 30.56 10.23
CA PRO A 371 6.44 31.75 11.06
C PRO A 371 7.84 32.40 11.06
N PRO A 372 7.96 33.65 11.52
CA PRO A 372 9.26 34.24 11.85
C PRO A 372 10.05 33.37 12.84
N VAL A 373 11.35 33.16 12.60
CA VAL A 373 12.20 32.24 13.39
C VAL A 373 12.18 32.53 14.88
N GLU A 374 12.15 33.82 15.27
CA GLU A 374 12.14 34.26 16.67
C GLU A 374 10.75 34.21 17.31
N ASN A 375 9.69 34.01 16.52
CA ASN A 375 8.31 34.03 16.99
C ASN A 375 7.46 32.93 16.33
N PRO A 376 7.56 31.68 16.81
CA PRO A 376 6.84 30.54 16.24
C PRO A 376 5.30 30.60 16.38
N VAL A 377 4.79 31.50 17.22
CA VAL A 377 3.35 31.76 17.45
C VAL A 377 2.91 33.12 16.90
N ALA A 378 3.62 33.62 15.88
CA ALA A 378 3.30 34.90 15.27
C ALA A 378 1.88 34.92 14.65
N PRO A 379 1.22 36.09 14.61
CA PRO A 379 -0.03 36.28 13.89
C PRO A 379 0.05 35.77 12.44
N HIS A 380 -1.06 35.29 11.89
CA HIS A 380 -1.08 34.65 10.56
C HIS A 380 -0.54 35.55 9.44
N CYS A 381 -0.67 36.88 9.55
CA CYS A 381 -0.15 37.84 8.58
C CYS A 381 1.39 37.88 8.48
N ASP A 382 2.08 37.39 9.51
CA ASP A 382 3.54 37.41 9.59
C ASP A 382 4.18 36.14 9.04
N TRP A 383 3.36 35.11 8.77
CA TRP A 383 3.82 33.87 8.15
C TRP A 383 4.15 34.12 6.69
N LYS A 384 5.32 33.62 6.27
CA LYS A 384 5.85 33.88 4.93
C LYS A 384 6.23 32.59 4.24
N ARG A 385 5.99 32.57 2.94
CA ARG A 385 6.36 31.48 2.05
C ARG A 385 7.82 31.61 1.67
N PHE A 386 8.61 30.58 1.96
CA PHE A 386 10.03 30.51 1.63
C PHE A 386 10.34 29.20 0.91
N GLN A 387 11.46 29.19 0.18
CA GLN A 387 12.00 27.96 -0.37
C GLN A 387 12.75 27.19 0.72
N PHE A 388 12.61 25.87 0.72
CA PHE A 388 13.28 24.94 1.58
C PHE A 388 14.02 23.90 0.75
N VAL A 389 15.16 23.47 1.28
CA VAL A 389 15.93 22.35 0.75
C VAL A 389 16.09 21.29 1.84
N LEU A 390 16.03 20.03 1.43
CA LEU A 390 16.27 18.88 2.29
C LEU A 390 17.47 18.11 1.72
N ASN A 391 18.52 17.96 2.52
CA ASN A 391 19.63 17.07 2.22
C ASN A 391 19.63 15.88 3.20
N HIS A 392 20.76 15.20 3.37
CA HIS A 392 20.88 14.04 4.26
C HIS A 392 21.12 14.41 5.74
N GLU A 393 21.38 15.68 6.04
CA GLU A 393 21.74 16.21 7.37
C GLU A 393 20.69 17.15 7.94
N GLU A 394 20.00 17.95 7.11
CA GLU A 394 19.10 19.00 7.55
C GLU A 394 18.01 19.36 6.53
N LEU A 395 16.92 19.94 7.06
CA LEU A 395 15.95 20.77 6.33
C LEU A 395 16.32 22.25 6.58
N GLN A 396 16.54 23.01 5.51
CA GLN A 396 17.01 24.40 5.61
C GLN A 396 16.18 25.35 4.74
N GLN A 397 15.84 26.50 5.30
CA GLN A 397 15.25 27.64 4.57
C GLN A 397 16.31 28.36 3.72
N ILE A 398 15.97 28.68 2.46
CA ILE A 398 16.80 29.45 1.53
C ILE A 398 16.10 30.77 1.15
N TYR A 399 16.91 31.81 0.88
CA TYR A 399 16.45 33.09 0.34
C TYR A 399 16.85 33.23 -1.13
N ASP A 400 15.94 33.76 -1.95
CA ASP A 400 16.14 33.93 -3.40
C ASP A 400 17.19 35.01 -3.78
N ASP A 401 17.59 35.87 -2.84
CA ASP A 401 18.54 36.96 -3.08
C ASP A 401 20.00 36.53 -2.79
N GLU A 402 20.76 36.20 -3.84
CA GLU A 402 22.20 35.84 -3.80
C GLU A 402 23.15 36.96 -3.28
N GLY A 403 22.65 38.06 -2.70
CA GLY A 403 23.45 39.26 -2.44
C GLY A 403 23.53 39.80 -1.01
N LYS A 404 22.74 39.31 -0.05
CA LYS A 404 22.67 39.90 1.32
C LYS A 404 22.24 38.90 2.40
N THR A 405 23.05 37.90 2.74
CA THR A 405 22.53 36.74 3.51
C THR A 405 23.48 36.14 4.55
N ASN A 406 24.24 36.93 5.31
CA ASN A 406 24.93 36.39 6.50
C ASN A 406 24.25 36.71 7.84
N ASP A 407 23.27 37.62 7.90
CA ASP A 407 22.66 38.06 9.18
C ASP A 407 21.14 37.79 9.30
N ARG A 408 20.50 37.13 8.33
CA ARG A 408 19.06 36.83 8.43
C ARG A 408 18.83 35.48 9.10
N PRO A 409 18.01 35.41 10.16
CA PRO A 409 17.70 34.15 10.81
C PRO A 409 16.91 33.25 9.85
N ALA A 410 17.49 32.11 9.51
CA ALA A 410 16.90 31.08 8.65
C ALA A 410 16.46 29.89 9.51
N LEU A 411 15.26 29.36 9.23
CA LEU A 411 14.82 28.15 9.89
C LEU A 411 15.64 26.95 9.41
N ARG A 412 16.20 26.21 10.36
CA ARG A 412 16.98 25.00 10.13
C ARG A 412 16.52 23.90 11.09
N VAL A 413 16.39 22.69 10.58
CA VAL A 413 16.07 21.49 11.36
C VAL A 413 17.06 20.40 11.00
N ASP A 414 17.94 20.06 11.94
CA ASP A 414 18.88 18.97 11.78
C ASP A 414 18.14 17.63 11.88
N ILE A 415 18.41 16.71 10.96
CA ILE A 415 17.81 15.36 10.93
C ILE A 415 18.02 14.60 12.24
N PRO A 416 19.21 14.65 12.89
CA PRO A 416 19.41 14.04 14.21
C PRO A 416 18.50 14.57 15.32
N ASP A 417 18.00 15.80 15.19
CA ASP A 417 17.18 16.45 16.22
C ASP A 417 15.70 16.10 16.11
N ILE A 418 15.28 15.48 14.99
CA ILE A 418 13.89 15.08 14.75
C ILE A 418 13.51 13.92 15.67
N ILE A 419 12.46 14.13 16.47
CA ILE A 419 11.82 13.10 17.30
C ILE A 419 10.68 12.45 16.52
N SER A 420 9.82 13.27 15.90
CA SER A 420 8.73 12.79 15.04
C SER A 420 8.24 13.87 14.08
N VAL A 421 7.61 13.45 13.00
CA VAL A 421 6.98 14.33 12.00
C VAL A 421 5.54 13.90 11.83
N THR A 422 4.58 14.81 11.97
CA THR A 422 3.14 14.51 11.88
C THR A 422 2.39 15.55 11.06
N VAL A 423 1.29 15.15 10.43
CA VAL A 423 0.28 16.08 9.95
C VAL A 423 -0.29 16.83 11.16
N CYS A 424 -0.41 18.15 11.05
CA CYS A 424 -1.01 19.00 12.06
C CYS A 424 -2.42 19.42 11.62
N SER A 425 -3.33 19.59 12.58
CA SER A 425 -4.69 20.11 12.35
C SER A 425 -5.04 21.16 13.40
N ASP A 426 -4.02 21.87 13.88
CA ASP A 426 -4.17 22.92 14.86
C ASP A 426 -4.84 24.14 14.22
N LEU A 427 -6.01 24.49 14.73
CA LEU A 427 -6.85 25.61 14.25
C LEU A 427 -6.21 26.98 14.53
N THR A 428 -5.15 27.05 15.34
CA THR A 428 -4.40 28.28 15.59
C THR A 428 -3.37 28.57 14.50
N LEU A 429 -3.07 27.61 13.61
CA LEU A 429 -2.19 27.82 12.46
C LEU A 429 -2.92 28.55 11.32
N PRO A 430 -2.18 29.23 10.43
CA PRO A 430 -2.77 29.72 9.19
C PRO A 430 -3.48 28.61 8.40
N PRO A 431 -4.51 28.97 7.61
CA PRO A 431 -5.27 27.98 6.85
C PRO A 431 -4.37 27.26 5.84
N GLY A 432 -4.34 25.93 5.93
CA GLY A 432 -3.64 25.08 4.98
C GLY A 432 -3.26 23.72 5.55
N PRO A 433 -2.85 22.78 4.68
CA PRO A 433 -2.19 21.54 5.09
C PRO A 433 -0.92 21.85 5.90
N SER A 434 -0.82 21.35 7.13
CA SER A 434 0.28 21.69 8.04
C SER A 434 1.06 20.47 8.53
N ILE A 435 2.37 20.65 8.71
CA ILE A 435 3.31 19.69 9.27
C ILE A 435 3.75 20.21 10.64
N CYS A 436 3.79 19.33 11.63
CA CYS A 436 4.49 19.56 12.88
C CYS A 436 5.71 18.63 12.93
N ILE A 437 6.90 19.22 13.05
CA ILE A 437 8.16 18.52 13.30
C ILE A 437 8.48 18.69 14.77
N TYR A 438 8.37 17.62 15.55
CA TYR A 438 8.82 17.63 16.94
C TYR A 438 10.32 17.40 16.96
N THR A 439 11.06 18.37 17.49
CA THR A 439 12.51 18.26 17.71
C THR A 439 12.84 18.22 19.19
N ILE A 440 14.09 17.91 19.53
CA ILE A 440 14.60 18.04 20.90
C ILE A 440 14.56 19.49 21.43
N HIS A 441 14.45 20.48 20.53
CA HIS A 441 14.37 21.91 20.85
C HIS A 441 12.93 22.46 20.89
N GLY A 442 11.94 21.62 20.58
CA GLY A 442 10.53 21.99 20.54
C GLY A 442 9.87 21.73 19.18
N PRO A 443 8.55 21.97 19.08
CA PRO A 443 7.81 21.78 17.84
C PRO A 443 8.06 22.91 16.84
N ILE A 444 8.18 22.53 15.57
CA ILE A 444 8.28 23.44 14.43
C ILE A 444 7.08 23.20 13.52
N PHE A 445 6.41 24.29 13.12
CA PHE A 445 5.21 24.24 12.29
C PHE A 445 5.49 24.79 10.91
N LEU A 446 5.13 24.01 9.89
CA LEU A 446 5.29 24.34 8.47
C LEU A 446 3.95 24.14 7.76
N ILE A 447 3.64 24.97 6.77
CA ILE A 447 2.41 24.86 5.98
C ILE A 447 2.76 24.61 4.52
N ALA A 448 2.19 23.57 3.93
CA ALA A 448 2.29 23.27 2.52
C ALA A 448 1.14 23.90 1.75
N ASP A 449 1.34 24.18 0.46
CA ASP A 449 0.31 24.78 -0.39
C ASP A 449 -0.89 23.82 -0.60
N THR A 450 -0.65 22.50 -0.60
CA THR A 450 -1.62 21.46 -0.97
C THR A 450 -1.42 20.18 -0.14
N TRP A 451 -2.45 19.34 -0.03
CA TRP A 451 -2.38 18.09 0.74
C TRP A 451 -1.42 17.08 0.10
N GLU A 452 -1.39 17.02 -1.22
CA GLU A 452 -0.47 16.13 -1.95
C GLU A 452 0.97 16.61 -1.81
N TYR A 453 1.19 17.93 -1.76
CA TYR A 453 2.51 18.49 -1.51
C TYR A 453 2.96 18.25 -0.06
N LEU A 454 2.03 18.34 0.90
CA LEU A 454 2.24 17.98 2.30
C LEU A 454 2.74 16.54 2.44
N ASP A 455 2.02 15.59 1.82
CA ASP A 455 2.40 14.17 1.84
C ASP A 455 3.84 13.98 1.35
N SER A 456 4.22 14.66 0.26
CA SER A 456 5.58 14.56 -0.29
C SER A 456 6.67 15.04 0.69
N TRP A 457 6.40 16.10 1.48
CA TRP A 457 7.33 16.61 2.48
C TRP A 457 7.40 15.72 3.72
N ILE A 458 6.25 15.21 4.19
CA ILE A 458 6.19 14.30 5.33
C ILE A 458 6.93 13.00 5.01
N ASP A 459 6.66 12.43 3.84
CA ASP A 459 7.35 11.22 3.39
C ASP A 459 8.85 11.48 3.27
N ALA A 460 9.25 12.64 2.73
CA ALA A 460 10.66 12.99 2.60
C ALA A 460 11.40 13.09 3.94
N LEU A 461 10.86 13.87 4.88
CA LEU A 461 11.46 14.05 6.20
C LEU A 461 11.53 12.73 6.97
N ARG A 462 10.45 11.94 6.97
CA ARG A 462 10.41 10.65 7.67
C ARG A 462 11.37 9.64 7.06
N LEU A 463 11.52 9.61 5.74
CA LEU A 463 12.43 8.68 5.07
C LEU A 463 13.89 9.07 5.29
N VAL A 464 14.26 10.35 5.22
CA VAL A 464 15.62 10.81 5.54
C VAL A 464 15.95 10.50 6.99
N TYR A 465 15.05 10.83 7.93
CA TYR A 465 15.19 10.45 9.34
C TYR A 465 15.32 8.93 9.53
N THR A 466 14.55 8.13 8.80
CA THR A 466 14.64 6.67 8.90
C THR A 466 15.97 6.14 8.39
N VAL A 467 16.49 6.67 7.27
CA VAL A 467 17.81 6.33 6.75
C VAL A 467 18.89 6.69 7.77
N PHE A 468 18.79 7.85 8.40
CA PHE A 468 19.66 8.26 9.50
C PHE A 468 19.60 7.31 10.70
N ALA A 469 18.40 7.03 11.20
CA ALA A 469 18.18 6.12 12.33
C ALA A 469 18.68 4.69 12.07
N ARG A 470 18.80 4.29 10.79
CA ARG A 470 19.37 3.01 10.37
C ARG A 470 20.89 3.04 10.13
N GLY A 471 21.55 4.17 10.41
CA GLY A 471 22.99 4.35 10.21
C GLY A 471 23.39 4.28 8.75
N LYS A 472 22.54 4.81 7.86
CA LYS A 472 22.73 4.78 6.39
C LYS A 472 22.87 6.17 5.77
N THR A 473 23.10 7.19 6.58
CA THR A 473 23.29 8.58 6.14
C THR A 473 24.42 8.71 5.13
N ASP A 474 25.58 8.09 5.36
CA ASP A 474 26.73 8.18 4.45
C ASP A 474 26.41 7.65 3.04
N VAL A 475 25.55 6.62 2.96
CA VAL A 475 25.09 6.10 1.67
C VAL A 475 24.27 7.16 0.96
N LEU A 476 23.31 7.77 1.65
CA LEU A 476 22.46 8.82 1.09
C LEU A 476 23.26 10.08 0.70
N ALA A 477 24.27 10.43 1.51
CA ALA A 477 25.22 11.51 1.23
C ALA A 477 25.96 11.28 -0.08
N ALA A 478 26.60 10.11 -0.23
CA ALA A 478 27.36 9.75 -1.43
C ALA A 478 26.48 9.80 -2.70
N LEU A 479 25.19 9.47 -2.61
CA LEU A 479 24.28 9.55 -3.76
C LEU A 479 24.10 10.98 -4.27
N ILE A 480 23.97 11.95 -3.36
CA ILE A 480 23.63 13.33 -3.72
C ILE A 480 24.86 14.21 -3.95
N THR A 481 26.02 13.86 -3.39
CA THR A 481 27.27 14.61 -3.57
C THR A 481 28.12 14.12 -4.75
N GLY A 482 27.95 12.87 -5.20
CA GLY A 482 28.69 12.30 -6.33
C GLY A 482 29.92 11.50 -5.92
#